data_AF-A0AB37I126-F1
#
_entry.id   AF-A0AB37I126-F1
#
_cell.length_a   1.000
_cell.length_b   1.000
_cell.length_c   1.000
_cell.angle_alpha   90.00
_cell.angle_beta   90.00
_cell.angle_gamma   90.00
#
_symmetry.space_group_name_H-M   'P 1'
#
loop_
_entity.id
_entity.type
_entity.pdbx_description
1 polymer ?
#
loop_
_entity_poly.entity_id
_entity_poly.type
_entity_poly.pdbx_seq_one_letter_code
_entity_poly.pdbx_strand_id
1 'polypeptide(L)'
;MSEGHDQARFAPRPRRQATNSHDRANLDAELELIRARIDTVTARGREDFHDGKETYDVACMVIIRLAALLERPEFEPHMEAVTQQERLAIRTTRNIAAHTGYRSMNDDLFWLAVTQRVPAILDRLR
;
A
#
# COMPACT_ATOMS: atom_id res chain seq x y z
N MET A 1 -38.63 34.29 -24.59
CA MET A 1 -37.69 33.33 -25.20
C MET A 1 -36.38 33.56 -24.47
N SER A 2 -36.14 32.83 -23.36
CA SER A 2 -35.35 31.57 -23.30
C SER A 2 -33.85 31.88 -23.45
N GLU A 3 -32.92 31.51 -22.56
CA GLU A 3 -32.84 30.46 -21.55
C GLU A 3 -31.82 30.87 -20.45
N GLY A 4 -32.12 30.49 -19.20
CA GLY A 4 -31.17 30.54 -18.10
C GLY A 4 -30.23 29.34 -18.14
N HIS A 5 -28.92 29.61 -18.18
CA HIS A 5 -27.90 28.57 -17.99
C HIS A 5 -27.82 28.20 -16.51
N ASP A 6 -28.51 27.12 -16.14
CA ASP A 6 -28.42 26.49 -14.83
C ASP A 6 -27.06 25.79 -14.70
N GLN A 7 -26.08 26.50 -14.13
CA GLN A 7 -24.79 25.92 -13.79
C GLN A 7 -24.99 24.96 -12.61
N ALA A 8 -25.11 23.67 -12.92
CA ALA A 8 -25.16 22.61 -11.92
C ALA A 8 -23.94 22.70 -10.99
N ARG A 9 -24.17 23.22 -9.78
CA ARG A 9 -23.19 23.36 -8.71
C ARG A 9 -22.65 21.97 -8.35
N PHE A 10 -21.33 21.81 -8.31
CA PHE A 10 -20.69 20.55 -7.91
C PHE A 10 -21.21 20.13 -6.52
N ALA A 11 -21.98 19.05 -6.47
CA ALA A 11 -22.46 18.45 -5.24
C ALA A 11 -21.55 17.26 -4.88
N PRO A 12 -20.86 17.27 -3.72
CA PRO A 12 -20.08 16.12 -3.27
C PRO A 12 -20.97 14.88 -3.24
N ARG A 13 -20.56 13.83 -3.96
CA ARG A 13 -21.31 12.58 -3.99
C ARG A 13 -21.38 12.01 -2.57
N PRO A 14 -22.57 11.66 -2.04
CA PRO A 14 -22.67 11.07 -0.71
C PRO A 14 -21.84 9.79 -0.68
N ARG A 15 -20.94 9.69 0.30
CA ARG A 15 -20.13 8.51 0.51
C ARG A 15 -21.08 7.35 0.83
N ARG A 16 -21.31 6.46 -0.15
CA ARG A 16 -22.02 5.20 0.09
C ARG A 16 -21.23 4.46 1.17
N GLN A 17 -21.88 4.19 2.31
CA GLN A 17 -21.35 3.25 3.29
C GLN A 17 -21.07 1.96 2.55
N ALA A 18 -19.79 1.57 2.50
CA ALA A 18 -19.39 0.35 1.85
C ALA A 18 -20.05 -0.81 2.60
N THR A 19 -20.78 -1.63 1.86
CA THR A 19 -21.25 -2.92 2.35
C THR A 19 -20.01 -3.80 2.55
N ASN A 20 -19.84 -4.40 3.74
CA ASN A 20 -18.67 -5.21 4.15
C ASN A 20 -18.14 -6.19 3.08
N SER A 21 -19.01 -6.74 2.23
CA SER A 21 -18.60 -7.64 1.12
C SER A 21 -17.71 -6.95 0.07
N HIS A 22 -17.97 -5.67 -0.25
CA HIS A 22 -17.14 -4.92 -1.17
C HIS A 22 -15.80 -4.54 -0.53
N ASP A 23 -15.76 -4.33 0.78
CA ASP A 23 -14.53 -4.02 1.49
C ASP A 23 -13.56 -5.21 1.48
N ARG A 24 -14.07 -6.45 1.69
CA ARG A 24 -13.24 -7.65 1.56
C ARG A 24 -12.73 -7.85 0.14
N ALA A 25 -13.59 -7.74 -0.88
CA ALA A 25 -13.16 -7.91 -2.27
C ALA A 25 -12.14 -6.84 -2.71
N ASN A 26 -12.31 -5.60 -2.25
CA ASN A 26 -11.36 -4.53 -2.49
C ASN A 26 -10.02 -4.80 -1.77
N LEU A 27 -10.07 -5.30 -0.55
CA LEU A 27 -8.87 -5.68 0.19
C LEU A 27 -8.10 -6.78 -0.53
N ASP A 28 -8.76 -7.88 -0.91
CA ASP A 28 -8.13 -9.00 -1.60
C ASP A 28 -7.48 -8.53 -2.92
N ALA A 29 -8.18 -7.69 -3.69
CA ALA A 29 -7.62 -7.10 -4.92
C ALA A 29 -6.38 -6.23 -4.66
N GLU A 30 -6.38 -5.44 -3.59
CA GLU A 30 -5.23 -4.62 -3.20
C GLU A 30 -4.04 -5.47 -2.74
N LEU A 31 -4.28 -6.55 -1.97
CA LEU A 31 -3.22 -7.48 -1.54
C LEU A 31 -2.58 -8.20 -2.74
N GLU A 32 -3.37 -8.62 -3.73
CA GLU A 32 -2.85 -9.22 -4.97
C GLU A 32 -2.04 -8.22 -5.81
N LEU A 33 -2.48 -6.95 -5.91
CA LEU A 33 -1.70 -5.91 -6.56
C LEU A 33 -0.37 -5.61 -5.83
N ILE A 34 -0.35 -5.71 -4.50
CA ILE A 34 0.88 -5.59 -3.72
C ILE A 34 1.80 -6.79 -4.01
N ARG A 35 1.26 -8.02 -4.04
CA ARG A 35 2.02 -9.23 -4.37
C ARG A 35 2.69 -9.12 -5.74
N ALA A 36 1.93 -8.78 -6.77
CA ALA A 36 2.45 -8.67 -8.14
C ALA A 36 3.60 -7.65 -8.27
N ARG A 37 3.55 -6.56 -7.50
CA ARG A 37 4.64 -5.58 -7.43
C ARG A 37 5.88 -6.14 -6.75
N ILE A 38 5.71 -6.92 -5.67
CA ILE A 38 6.83 -7.60 -5.01
C ILE A 38 7.48 -8.61 -5.96
N ASP A 39 6.69 -9.35 -6.72
CA ASP A 39 7.21 -10.30 -7.72
C ASP A 39 8.03 -9.57 -8.78
N THR A 40 7.59 -8.38 -9.21
CA THR A 40 8.34 -7.52 -10.14
C THR A 40 9.67 -7.06 -9.55
N VAL A 41 9.68 -6.61 -8.29
CA VAL A 41 10.92 -6.20 -7.58
C VAL A 41 11.87 -7.40 -7.44
N THR A 42 11.35 -8.56 -7.07
CA THR A 42 12.13 -9.78 -6.88
C THR A 42 12.74 -10.25 -8.21
N ALA A 43 11.98 -10.20 -9.31
CA ALA A 43 12.42 -10.61 -10.63
C ALA A 43 13.54 -9.72 -11.21
N ARG A 44 13.58 -8.43 -10.83
CA ARG A 44 14.65 -7.51 -11.26
C ARG A 44 15.97 -7.72 -10.51
N GLY A 45 15.94 -8.43 -9.38
CA GLY A 45 17.15 -8.74 -8.61
C GLY A 45 17.58 -7.64 -7.64
N ARG A 46 18.49 -8.02 -6.74
CA ARG A 46 19.01 -7.15 -5.67
C ARG A 46 19.96 -6.11 -6.22
N GLU A 47 20.71 -6.43 -7.27
CA GLU A 47 21.70 -5.57 -7.91
C GLU A 47 21.09 -4.26 -8.43
N ASP A 48 19.86 -4.32 -8.95
CA ASP A 48 19.11 -3.19 -9.45
C ASP A 48 18.27 -2.50 -8.35
N PHE A 49 18.43 -2.89 -7.09
CA PHE A 49 17.68 -2.34 -5.97
C PHE A 49 18.48 -1.29 -5.19
N HIS A 50 18.33 -0.02 -5.56
CA HIS A 50 18.91 1.11 -4.85
C HIS A 50 18.18 2.40 -5.21
N ASP A 51 18.37 3.44 -4.38
CA ASP A 51 17.80 4.77 -4.60
C ASP A 51 18.04 5.28 -6.04
N GLY A 52 17.00 5.84 -6.65
CA GLY A 52 17.00 6.35 -8.02
C GLY A 52 16.63 5.32 -9.10
N LYS A 53 16.39 4.06 -8.73
CA LYS A 53 15.89 3.02 -9.64
C LYS A 53 14.38 2.86 -9.54
N GLU A 54 13.75 2.55 -10.67
CA GLU A 54 12.30 2.28 -10.77
C GLU A 54 11.85 1.15 -9.81
N THR A 55 12.67 0.11 -9.64
CA THR A 55 12.45 -1.00 -8.70
C THR A 55 12.33 -0.53 -7.25
N TYR A 56 13.10 0.49 -6.89
CA TYR A 56 13.07 1.09 -5.57
C TYR A 56 11.76 1.88 -5.35
N ASP A 57 11.33 2.65 -6.34
CA ASP A 57 10.03 3.35 -6.30
C ASP A 57 8.86 2.36 -6.19
N VAL A 58 8.89 1.25 -6.93
CA VAL A 58 7.87 0.19 -6.84
C VAL A 58 7.83 -0.41 -5.44
N ALA A 59 8.98 -0.66 -4.82
CA ALA A 59 9.07 -1.15 -3.44
C ALA A 59 8.55 -0.13 -2.42
N CYS A 60 8.81 1.17 -2.63
CA CYS A 60 8.24 2.22 -1.78
C CYS A 60 6.71 2.21 -1.88
N MET A 61 6.16 2.06 -3.10
CA MET A 61 4.72 1.96 -3.30
C MET A 61 4.11 0.73 -2.63
N VAL A 62 4.81 -0.41 -2.59
CA VAL A 62 4.39 -1.61 -1.83
C VAL A 62 4.19 -1.26 -0.35
N ILE A 63 5.17 -0.62 0.28
CA ILE A 63 5.09 -0.25 1.69
C ILE A 63 4.02 0.80 1.96
N ILE A 64 3.94 1.84 1.12
CA ILE A 64 2.95 2.91 1.27
C ILE A 64 1.53 2.34 1.19
N ARG A 65 1.25 1.49 0.19
CA ARG A 65 -0.08 0.86 0.05
C ARG A 65 -0.38 -0.07 1.20
N LEU A 66 0.56 -0.93 1.60
CA LEU A 66 0.34 -1.84 2.72
C LEU A 66 0.07 -1.09 4.02
N ALA A 67 0.83 -0.04 4.33
CA ALA A 67 0.60 0.81 5.48
C ALA A 67 -0.80 1.44 5.43
N ALA A 68 -1.21 1.94 4.27
CA ALA A 68 -2.54 2.52 4.09
C ALA A 68 -3.66 1.50 4.34
N LEU A 69 -3.48 0.22 3.98
CA LEU A 69 -4.45 -0.84 4.30
C LEU A 69 -4.51 -1.11 5.80
N LEU A 70 -3.36 -1.18 6.49
CA LEU A 70 -3.28 -1.45 7.93
C LEU A 70 -3.80 -0.30 8.81
N GLU A 71 -3.87 0.92 8.26
CA GLU A 71 -4.36 2.11 8.96
C GLU A 71 -5.87 2.33 8.79
N ARG A 72 -6.54 1.53 7.95
CA ARG A 72 -7.98 1.64 7.66
C ARG A 72 -8.80 0.80 8.65
N PRO A 73 -9.62 1.42 9.52
CA PRO A 73 -10.42 0.70 10.52
C PRO A 73 -11.37 -0.34 9.91
N GLU A 74 -11.85 -0.10 8.68
CA GLU A 74 -12.73 -1.02 7.95
C GLU A 74 -12.08 -2.37 7.63
N PHE A 75 -10.74 -2.45 7.58
CA PHE A 75 -10.01 -3.68 7.31
C PHE A 75 -9.47 -4.36 8.56
N GLU A 76 -9.63 -3.74 9.73
CA GLU A 76 -9.06 -4.26 10.98
C GLU A 76 -9.48 -5.71 11.30
N PRO A 77 -10.74 -6.13 11.10
CA PRO A 77 -11.16 -7.54 11.30
C PRO A 77 -10.46 -8.53 10.37
N HIS A 78 -9.92 -8.07 9.24
CA HIS A 78 -9.19 -8.89 8.28
C HIS A 78 -7.67 -8.86 8.48
N MET A 79 -7.18 -8.09 9.47
CA MET A 79 -5.75 -7.83 9.70
C MET A 79 -5.27 -8.31 11.08
N GLU A 80 -6.05 -9.16 11.76
CA GLU A 80 -5.73 -9.68 13.09
C GLU A 80 -4.42 -10.50 13.12
N ALA A 81 -4.07 -11.13 12.00
CA ALA A 81 -2.83 -11.91 11.86
C ALA A 81 -1.56 -11.04 11.79
N VAL A 82 -1.68 -9.72 11.60
CA VAL A 82 -0.55 -8.79 11.58
C VAL A 82 -0.27 -8.26 12.98
N THR A 83 0.89 -8.58 13.51
CA THR A 83 1.29 -8.18 14.87
C THR A 83 1.46 -6.67 14.98
N GLN A 84 1.33 -6.13 16.19
CA GLN A 84 1.59 -4.71 16.45
C GLN A 84 3.01 -4.29 16.06
N GLN A 85 3.99 -5.17 16.28
CA GLN A 85 5.38 -4.92 15.87
C GLN A 85 5.52 -4.79 14.35
N GLU A 86 4.84 -5.64 13.59
CA GLU A 86 4.84 -5.56 12.11
C GLU A 86 4.14 -4.30 11.62
N ARG A 87 3.01 -3.94 12.23
CA ARG A 87 2.32 -2.67 11.93
C ARG A 87 3.21 -1.47 12.19
N LEU A 88 3.92 -1.45 13.33
CA LEU A 88 4.86 -0.37 13.66
C LEU A 88 6.04 -0.32 12.69
N ALA A 89 6.60 -1.48 12.33
CA ALA A 89 7.70 -1.57 11.38
C ALA A 89 7.29 -1.03 10.00
N ILE A 90 6.15 -1.48 9.47
CA ILE A 90 5.60 -1.00 8.18
C ILE A 90 5.34 0.50 8.22
N ARG A 91 4.73 1.01 9.29
CA ARG A 91 4.46 2.44 9.46
C ARG A 91 5.77 3.26 9.47
N THR A 92 6.79 2.75 10.15
CA THR A 92 8.10 3.40 10.23
C THR A 92 8.77 3.43 8.86
N THR A 93 8.80 2.30 8.14
CA THR A 93 9.34 2.22 6.78
C THR A 93 8.58 3.15 5.83
N ARG A 94 7.25 3.22 5.94
CA ARG A 94 6.41 4.15 5.17
C ARG A 94 6.76 5.61 5.45
N ASN A 95 6.93 6.00 6.70
CA ASN A 95 7.31 7.37 7.06
C ASN A 95 8.65 7.77 6.42
N ILE A 96 9.62 6.85 6.41
CA ILE A 96 10.91 7.07 5.76
C ILE A 96 10.72 7.22 4.25
N ALA A 97 10.03 6.28 3.62
CA ALA A 97 9.77 6.27 2.18
C ALA A 97 9.00 7.52 1.70
N ALA A 98 8.08 8.04 2.51
CA ALA A 98 7.22 9.16 2.13
C ALA A 98 7.83 10.55 2.41
N HIS A 99 8.79 10.68 3.33
CA HIS A 99 9.20 11.98 3.85
C HIS A 99 10.70 12.26 3.85
N THR A 100 11.56 11.24 4.01
CA THR A 100 12.97 11.50 4.29
C THR A 100 13.83 11.57 3.03
N GLY A 101 13.23 11.33 1.87
CA GLY A 101 13.98 11.03 0.66
C GLY A 101 14.66 9.66 0.82
N TYR A 102 14.70 8.90 -0.26
CA TYR A 102 15.15 7.51 -0.27
C TYR A 102 16.56 7.26 0.31
N ARG A 103 17.40 8.30 0.41
CA ARG A 103 18.78 8.29 0.94
C ARG A 103 18.98 7.85 2.39
N SER A 104 17.96 7.88 3.25
CA SER A 104 18.14 7.50 4.67
C SER A 104 17.80 6.03 4.96
N MET A 105 17.30 5.30 3.97
CA MET A 105 16.90 3.91 4.14
C MET A 105 18.05 2.99 3.74
N ASN A 106 18.31 1.95 4.55
CA ASN A 106 19.30 0.94 4.20
C ASN A 106 18.71 -0.02 3.16
N ASP A 107 19.27 -0.02 1.95
CA ASP A 107 18.79 -0.80 0.81
C ASP A 107 18.69 -2.30 1.09
N ASP A 108 19.62 -2.89 1.87
CA ASP A 108 19.59 -4.31 2.21
C ASP A 108 18.42 -4.64 3.16
N LEU A 109 18.22 -3.79 4.17
CA LEU A 109 17.09 -3.95 5.09
C LEU A 109 15.77 -3.74 4.38
N PHE A 110 15.73 -2.81 3.43
CA PHE A 110 14.52 -2.53 2.68
C PHE A 110 14.21 -3.64 1.67
N TRP A 111 15.23 -4.14 0.97
CA TRP A 111 15.12 -5.33 0.13
C TRP A 111 14.58 -6.52 0.90
N LEU A 112 15.14 -6.80 2.09
CA LEU A 112 14.68 -7.88 2.97
C LEU A 112 13.24 -7.68 3.42
N ALA A 113 12.87 -6.44 3.75
CA ALA A 113 11.51 -6.12 4.14
C ALA A 113 10.52 -6.42 3.00
N VAL A 114 10.83 -6.01 1.78
CA VAL A 114 9.91 -6.11 0.63
C VAL A 114 9.88 -7.51 0.01
N THR A 115 11.01 -8.22 -0.03
CA THR A 115 11.11 -9.52 -0.71
C THR A 115 10.92 -10.73 0.22
N GLN A 116 10.98 -10.53 1.54
CA GLN A 116 10.81 -11.63 2.51
C GLN A 116 9.74 -11.32 3.55
N ARG A 117 9.86 -10.21 4.29
CA ARG A 117 8.98 -9.95 5.44
C ARG A 117 7.54 -9.62 5.02
N VAL A 118 7.37 -8.74 4.04
CA VAL A 118 6.05 -8.38 3.53
C VAL A 118 5.36 -9.60 2.90
N PRO A 119 5.98 -10.41 2.03
CA PRO A 119 5.40 -11.65 1.55
C PRO A 119 4.88 -12.56 2.66
N ALA A 120 5.67 -12.76 3.72
CA ALA A 120 5.25 -13.57 4.87
C ALA A 120 4.08 -12.98 5.66
N ILE A 121 3.90 -11.65 5.65
CA ILE A 121 2.69 -10.99 6.16
C ILE A 121 1.51 -11.28 5.24
N LEU A 122 1.67 -11.09 3.93
CA LEU A 122 0.61 -11.31 2.94
C LEU A 122 0.14 -12.77 2.92
N ASP A 123 1.03 -13.74 3.12
CA ASP A 123 0.69 -15.17 3.19
C ASP A 123 -0.24 -15.51 4.36
N ARG A 124 -0.18 -14.73 5.44
CA ARG A 124 -1.07 -14.89 6.61
C ARG A 124 -2.42 -14.18 6.46
N LEU A 125 -2.56 -13.32 5.44
CA LEU A 125 -3.76 -12.51 5.21
C LEU A 125 -4.67 -13.07 4.11
N ARG A 126 -4.19 -14.07 3.35
CA ARG A 126 -5.00 -14.88 2.45
C ARG A 126 -5.91 -15.82 3.25
#